data_AF-A0A7G7KQ11-F1
#
_entry.id   AF-A0A7G7KQ11-F1
#
_cell.length_a   1.000
_cell.length_b   1.000
_cell.length_c   1.000
_cell.angle_alpha   90.00
_cell.angle_beta   90.00
_cell.angle_gamma   90.00
#
_symmetry.space_group_name_H-M   'P 1'
#
loop_
_entity.id
_entity.type
_entity.pdbx_description
1 polymer ?
#
loop_
_entity_poly.entity_id
_entity_poly.type
_entity_poly.pdbx_seq_one_letter_code
_entity_poly.pdbx_strand_id
1 'polypeptide(L)'
;MDQIQRPEFETVLSTLHQSFSGDRGVGRAFWEKGLIERVESHALTPHRLKEACGLVRSYDWAERYVLEASDLHEAWSRSLDVLTATNNLLAWASELGLIYSRSVSAD
;
A
#
# COMPACT_ATOMS: atom_id res chain seq x y z
N MET A 1 -2.15 -34.79 -5.61
CA MET A 1 -0.74 -34.34 -5.66
C MET A 1 -0.70 -32.96 -5.01
N ASP A 2 -1.01 -32.85 -3.71
CA ASP A 2 -1.53 -31.56 -3.17
C ASP A 2 -0.77 -30.96 -1.99
N GLN A 3 0.39 -31.51 -1.63
CA GLN A 3 1.14 -31.05 -0.44
C GLN A 3 2.40 -30.23 -0.75
N ILE A 4 2.87 -30.20 -2.00
CA ILE A 4 4.13 -29.53 -2.36
C ILE A 4 3.92 -28.04 -2.75
N GLN A 5 2.72 -27.65 -3.19
CA GLN A 5 2.46 -26.26 -3.60
C GLN A 5 2.17 -25.28 -2.44
N ARG A 6 1.71 -25.78 -1.29
CA ARG A 6 1.33 -24.93 -0.15
C ARG A 6 2.51 -24.20 0.50
N PRO A 7 3.67 -24.87 0.74
CA PRO A 7 4.85 -24.20 1.29
C PRO A 7 5.45 -23.15 0.33
N GLU A 8 5.42 -23.41 -0.97
CA GLU A 8 5.87 -22.45 -1.99
C GLU A 8 4.96 -21.23 -2.05
N PHE A 9 3.64 -21.43 -2.01
CA PHE A 9 2.66 -20.36 -1.95
C PHE A 9 2.82 -19.48 -0.70
N GLU A 10 2.93 -20.09 0.49
CA GLU A 10 3.14 -19.35 1.74
C GLU A 10 4.45 -18.55 1.75
N THR A 11 5.53 -19.11 1.18
CA THR A 11 6.82 -18.43 1.05
C THR A 11 6.74 -17.21 0.13
N VAL A 12 6.07 -17.35 -1.02
CA VAL A 12 5.87 -16.24 -1.96
C VAL A 12 4.98 -15.17 -1.35
N LEU A 13 3.88 -15.56 -0.69
CA LEU A 13 2.97 -14.65 -0.01
C LEU A 13 3.70 -13.85 1.08
N SER A 14 4.54 -14.51 1.89
CA SER A 14 5.37 -13.84 2.90
C SER A 14 6.38 -12.88 2.27
N THR A 15 6.96 -13.20 1.12
CA THR A 15 7.92 -12.33 0.42
C THR A 15 7.24 -11.07 -0.12
N LEU A 16 6.08 -11.25 -0.76
CA LEU A 16 5.24 -10.16 -1.25
C LEU A 16 4.86 -9.21 -0.11
N HIS A 17 4.39 -9.78 1.00
CA HIS A 17 4.07 -9.04 2.21
C HIS A 17 5.26 -8.20 2.72
N GLN A 18 6.43 -8.83 2.92
CA GLN A 18 7.62 -8.12 3.43
C GLN A 18 8.08 -6.97 2.52
N SER A 19 8.01 -7.16 1.20
CA SER A 19 8.43 -6.14 0.22
C SER A 19 7.57 -4.88 0.27
N PHE A 20 6.28 -5.06 0.54
CA PHE A 20 5.30 -3.98 0.52
C PHE A 20 5.25 -3.25 1.86
N SER A 21 5.20 -4.01 2.94
CA SER A 21 4.68 -3.51 4.21
C SER A 21 5.54 -3.92 5.42
N GLY A 22 6.55 -4.77 5.24
CA GLY A 22 7.52 -5.11 6.28
C GLY A 22 8.27 -3.90 6.86
N ASP A 23 9.18 -4.14 7.83
CA ASP A 23 9.92 -3.08 8.54
C ASP A 23 10.68 -2.10 7.62
N ARG A 24 10.95 -2.49 6.36
CA ARG A 24 11.59 -1.65 5.34
C ARG A 24 10.73 -1.46 4.08
N GLY A 25 9.46 -1.86 4.14
CA GLY A 25 8.51 -1.75 3.04
C GLY A 25 8.17 -0.30 2.72
N VAL A 26 8.07 0.01 1.43
CA VAL A 26 7.77 1.37 0.94
C VAL A 26 6.42 1.88 1.46
N GLY A 27 5.41 1.01 1.55
CA GLY A 27 4.10 1.36 2.10
C GLY A 27 4.18 1.81 3.56
N ARG A 28 5.02 1.14 4.36
CA ARG A 28 5.18 1.43 5.78
C ARG A 28 5.71 2.83 6.05
N ALA A 29 6.73 3.25 5.33
CA ALA A 29 7.25 4.61 5.43
C ALA A 29 6.19 5.68 5.12
N PHE A 30 5.18 5.38 4.31
CA PHE A 30 4.12 6.34 3.98
C PHE A 30 3.05 6.41 5.03
N TRP A 31 2.65 5.27 5.60
CA TRP A 31 1.71 5.26 6.72
C TRP A 31 2.32 5.92 7.96
N GLU A 32 3.58 5.63 8.28
CA GLU A 32 4.27 6.23 9.42
C GLU A 32 4.41 7.77 9.31
N LYS A 33 4.28 8.32 8.10
CA LYS A 33 4.30 9.77 7.84
C LYS A 33 2.90 10.37 7.62
N GLY A 34 1.84 9.60 7.79
CA GLY A 34 0.45 10.03 7.56
C GLY A 34 0.20 10.50 6.12
N LEU A 35 1.01 10.06 5.16
CA LEU A 35 0.98 10.62 3.80
C LEU A 35 -0.33 10.26 3.07
N ILE A 36 -0.88 9.08 3.34
CA ILE A 36 -2.14 8.61 2.74
C ILE A 36 -3.31 9.51 3.15
N GLU A 37 -3.44 9.80 4.44
CA GLU A 37 -4.48 10.70 4.98
C GLU A 37 -4.34 12.12 4.42
N ARG A 38 -3.11 12.61 4.29
CA ARG A 38 -2.82 13.93 3.71
C ARG A 38 -3.19 13.98 2.23
N VAL A 39 -2.95 12.92 1.47
CA VAL A 39 -3.40 12.83 0.07
C VAL A 39 -4.93 12.77 0.01
N GLU A 40 -5.58 11.92 0.81
CA GLU A 40 -7.03 11.74 0.79
C GLU A 40 -7.79 13.04 1.12
N SER A 41 -7.30 13.76 2.13
CA SER A 41 -7.88 15.01 2.63
C SER A 41 -7.59 16.22 1.74
N HIS A 42 -6.58 16.16 0.87
CA HIS A 42 -6.19 17.30 0.04
C HIS A 42 -7.27 17.67 -0.99
N ALA A 43 -7.61 18.96 -1.07
CA ALA A 43 -8.72 19.47 -1.88
C ALA A 43 -8.58 19.18 -3.38
N LEU A 44 -7.34 19.15 -3.88
CA LEU A 44 -7.05 18.88 -5.29
C LEU A 44 -7.07 17.39 -5.64
N THR A 45 -7.14 16.48 -4.67
CA THR A 45 -7.03 15.04 -4.93
C THR A 45 -8.24 14.52 -5.71
N PRO A 46 -8.04 13.96 -6.92
CA PRO A 46 -9.10 13.39 -7.73
C PRO A 46 -9.82 12.23 -7.04
N HIS A 47 -11.12 12.07 -7.31
CA HIS A 47 -11.94 11.01 -6.70
C HIS A 47 -11.36 9.60 -6.90
N ARG A 48 -10.88 9.27 -8.10
CA ARG A 48 -10.22 7.99 -8.41
C ARG A 48 -9.01 7.68 -7.51
N LEU A 49 -8.29 8.72 -7.06
CA LEU A 49 -7.16 8.56 -6.16
C LEU A 49 -7.61 8.44 -4.71
N LYS A 50 -8.75 9.03 -4.33
CA LYS A 50 -9.36 8.79 -3.01
C LYS A 50 -9.85 7.35 -2.86
N GLU A 51 -10.38 6.76 -3.93
CA GLU A 51 -10.72 5.33 -3.95
C GLU A 51 -9.46 4.46 -3.74
N ALA A 52 -8.34 4.82 -4.37
CA ALA A 52 -7.06 4.16 -4.16
C ALA A 52 -6.55 4.30 -2.71
N CYS A 53 -6.78 5.44 -2.03
CA CYS A 53 -6.49 5.58 -0.60
C CYS A 53 -7.22 4.53 0.24
N GLY A 54 -8.45 4.14 -0.13
CA GLY A 54 -9.21 3.11 0.59
C GLY A 54 -8.53 1.74 0.62
N LEU A 55 -7.84 1.37 -0.46
CA LEU A 55 -7.08 0.11 -0.56
C LEU A 55 -5.81 0.12 0.28
N VAL A 56 -5.15 1.27 0.40
CA VAL A 56 -3.89 1.42 1.15
C VAL A 56 -4.05 2.34 2.36
N ARG A 57 -5.22 2.34 3.00
CA ARG A 57 -5.52 3.25 4.12
C ARG A 57 -4.69 2.97 5.37
N SER A 58 -4.28 1.73 5.56
CA SER A 58 -3.38 1.32 6.64
C SER A 58 -2.55 0.11 6.22
N TYR A 59 -1.44 -0.07 6.93
CA TYR A 59 -0.60 -1.27 6.87
C TYR A 59 -1.45 -2.54 6.97
N ASP A 60 -2.19 -2.69 8.08
CA ASP A 60 -3.03 -3.86 8.36
C ASP A 60 -4.05 -4.16 7.26
N TRP A 61 -4.63 -3.13 6.65
CA TRP A 61 -5.68 -3.32 5.66
C TRP A 61 -5.13 -3.88 4.36
N ALA A 62 -4.04 -3.28 3.87
CA ALA A 62 -3.41 -3.72 2.64
C ALA A 62 -2.69 -5.07 2.81
N GLU A 63 -2.14 -5.36 4.00
CA GLU A 63 -1.65 -6.69 4.35
C GLU A 63 -2.76 -7.74 4.27
N ARG A 64 -3.89 -7.54 4.97
CA ARG A 64 -5.02 -8.49 4.93
C ARG A 64 -5.55 -8.72 3.53
N TYR A 65 -5.66 -7.66 2.73
CA TYR A 65 -6.09 -7.78 1.34
C TYR A 65 -5.24 -8.79 0.55
N VAL A 66 -3.91 -8.75 0.70
CA VAL A 66 -3.02 -9.71 0.02
C VAL A 66 -3.10 -11.10 0.66
N LEU A 67 -3.14 -11.19 1.99
CA LEU A 67 -3.19 -12.48 2.71
C LEU A 67 -4.50 -13.26 2.52
N GLU A 68 -5.59 -12.58 2.16
CA GLU A 68 -6.90 -13.19 1.86
C GLU A 68 -6.99 -13.79 0.44
N ALA A 69 -5.90 -13.81 -0.33
CA ALA A 69 -5.86 -14.46 -1.62
C ALA A 69 -6.04 -15.98 -1.50
N SER A 70 -6.87 -16.54 -2.37
CA SER A 70 -7.21 -17.97 -2.39
C SER A 70 -6.16 -18.83 -3.13
N ASP A 71 -5.36 -18.21 -4.00
CA ASP A 71 -4.28 -18.86 -4.73
C ASP A 71 -3.12 -17.88 -5.06
N LEU A 72 -2.06 -18.43 -5.67
CA LEU A 72 -0.86 -17.67 -6.04
C LEU A 72 -1.13 -16.57 -7.08
N HIS A 73 -1.98 -16.83 -8.07
CA HIS A 73 -2.29 -15.86 -9.11
C HIS A 73 -3.03 -14.66 -8.52
N GLU A 74 -4.00 -14.93 -7.64
CA GLU A 74 -4.73 -13.90 -6.90
C GLU A 74 -3.80 -13.13 -5.96
N ALA A 75 -2.89 -13.79 -5.23
CA ALA A 75 -1.92 -13.11 -4.37
C ALA A 75 -1.02 -12.14 -5.16
N TRP A 76 -0.55 -12.55 -6.34
CA TRP A 76 0.20 -11.67 -7.25
C TRP A 76 -0.64 -10.49 -7.72
N SER A 77 -1.86 -10.72 -8.18
CA SER A 77 -2.77 -9.67 -8.64
C SER A 77 -3.04 -8.64 -7.53
N ARG A 78 -3.41 -9.12 -6.33
CA ARG A 78 -3.70 -8.26 -5.19
C ARG A 78 -2.48 -7.47 -4.74
N SER A 79 -1.28 -8.07 -4.81
CA SER A 79 -0.03 -7.36 -4.53
C SER A 79 0.25 -6.25 -5.55
N LEU A 80 -0.04 -6.50 -6.84
CA LEU A 80 0.10 -5.49 -7.89
C LEU A 80 -0.90 -4.34 -7.73
N ASP A 81 -2.14 -4.61 -7.31
CA ASP A 81 -3.13 -3.56 -7.03
C ASP A 81 -2.63 -2.61 -5.95
N VAL A 82 -2.14 -3.20 -4.86
CA VAL A 82 -1.62 -2.49 -3.70
C VAL A 82 -0.38 -1.66 -4.06
N LEU A 83 0.55 -2.21 -4.85
CA LEU A 83 1.72 -1.49 -5.36
C LEU A 83 1.32 -0.36 -6.31
N THR A 84 0.36 -0.60 -7.21
CA THR A 84 -0.15 0.40 -8.15
C THR A 84 -0.81 1.56 -7.42
N ALA A 85 -1.67 1.27 -6.45
CA ALA A 85 -2.30 2.28 -5.61
C ALA A 85 -1.24 3.12 -4.88
N THR A 86 -0.26 2.46 -4.26
CA THR A 86 0.84 3.11 -3.53
C THR A 86 1.67 4.03 -4.43
N ASN A 87 2.04 3.56 -5.62
CA ASN A 87 2.80 4.35 -6.59
C ASN A 87 2.02 5.55 -7.13
N ASN A 88 0.71 5.38 -7.38
CA ASN A 88 -0.14 6.48 -7.84
C ASN A 88 -0.28 7.56 -6.76
N LEU A 89 -0.45 7.16 -5.50
CA LEU A 89 -0.53 8.10 -4.38
C LEU A 89 0.80 8.82 -4.14
N LEU A 90 1.93 8.13 -4.31
CA LEU A 90 3.25 8.74 -4.26
C LEU A 90 3.46 9.81 -5.31
N ALA A 91 3.19 9.47 -6.57
CA ALA A 91 3.34 10.39 -7.69
C ALA A 91 2.51 11.64 -7.42
N TRP A 92 1.26 11.45 -7.01
CA TRP A 92 0.36 12.54 -6.67
C TRP A 92 0.83 13.36 -5.46
N ALA A 93 1.29 12.71 -4.39
CA ALA A 93 1.84 13.38 -3.22
C ALA A 93 3.08 14.21 -3.58
N SER A 94 3.91 13.73 -4.51
CA SER A 94 5.07 14.45 -5.04
C SER A 94 4.64 15.68 -5.84
N GLU A 95 3.67 15.53 -6.75
CA GLU A 95 3.10 16.64 -7.54
C GLU A 95 2.52 17.75 -6.65
N LEU A 96 1.90 17.38 -5.53
CA LEU A 96 1.35 18.31 -4.55
C LEU A 96 2.37 18.84 -3.53
N GLY A 97 3.63 18.38 -3.57
CA GLY A 97 4.65 18.77 -2.58
C GLY A 97 4.37 18.27 -1.15
N LEU A 98 3.53 17.24 -1.00
CA LEU A 98 3.14 16.69 0.31
C LEU A 98 4.27 15.90 0.98
N ILE A 99 5.20 15.35 0.19
CA ILE A 99 6.33 14.56 0.68
C ILE A 99 7.29 15.42 1.53
N TYR A 100 7.45 16.69 1.19
CA TYR A 100 8.45 17.60 1.79
C TYR A 100 7.87 18.57 2.80
N SER A 101 6.54 18.72 2.83
CA SER A 101 5.88 19.63 3.77
C SER A 101 5.97 19.03 5.17
N ARG A 102 6.91 19.56 5.97
CA ARG A 102 6.81 19.51 7.43
C ARG A 102 5.45 20.09 7.81
N SER A 103 4.85 19.51 8.84
CA SER A 103 3.89 20.23 9.68
C SER A 103 4.54 21.56 10.06
N VAL A 104 4.13 22.64 9.39
CA VAL A 104 4.20 23.95 10.01
C VAL A 104 3.15 23.86 11.10
N SER A 105 3.57 23.42 12.28
CA SER A 105 2.81 23.68 13.50
C SER A 105 2.60 25.19 13.54
N ALA A 106 1.35 25.58 13.31
CA ALA A 106 0.90 26.94 13.53
C ALA A 106 0.95 27.20 15.04
N ASP A 107 1.59 28.33 15.37
CA ASP A 107 1.62 29.07 16.63
C ASP A 107 2.20 28.41 17.89
#